data_AF-A0A2V5UKL1-F1
#
_entry.id   AF-A0A2V5UKL1-F1
#
_cell.length_a   1.000
_cell.length_b   1.000
_cell.length_c   1.000
_cell.angle_alpha   90.00
_cell.angle_beta   90.00
_cell.angle_gamma   90.00
#
_symmetry.space_group_name_H-M   'P 1'
#
loop_
_entity.id
_entity.type
_entity.pdbx_description
1 polymer ?
#
loop_
_entity_poly.entity_id
_entity_poly.type
_entity_poly.pdbx_seq_one_letter_code
_entity_poly.pdbx_strand_id
1 'polypeptide(L)'
;MNIAPTSFPEVETVADLVAFQAAVRPNAIALASTNRVWTYRELDERASALADMLRILGVGPEVVVGLCMPRSPTMVVGALGILKAGGAYLPLDPAYPAARLAVLLEDGQVPAVVTGELIMERLPRGIYHTILLNDLGRVADFPALGQCIPAMAAATPKNLAYVIYTSGSTGQPKGVEITHESLLNLVHWHQQAFGVKSADRASQIANVCFDAAVWEIWPYLASGASVHFAEEEPRR
;
A
#
# COMPACT_ATOMS: atom_id res chain seq x y z
N MET A 1 15.98 -28.86 24.18
CA MET A 1 16.72 -28.23 23.07
C MET A 1 16.35 -26.76 23.06
N ASN A 2 17.29 -25.88 23.43
CA ASN A 2 17.11 -24.44 23.30
C ASN A 2 17.26 -24.07 21.83
N ILE A 3 16.17 -23.66 21.20
CA ILE A 3 16.23 -22.99 19.91
C ILE A 3 16.70 -21.57 20.22
N ALA A 4 17.95 -21.25 19.88
CA ALA A 4 18.43 -19.89 19.93
C ALA A 4 17.53 -19.03 19.02
N PRO A 5 17.11 -17.82 19.43
CA PRO A 5 16.38 -16.94 18.54
C PRO A 5 17.32 -16.59 17.39
N THR A 6 17.03 -17.12 16.21
CA THR A 6 17.56 -16.57 14.95
C THR A 6 17.17 -15.09 14.95
N SER A 7 18.17 -14.23 15.08
CA SER A 7 17.99 -12.78 14.94
C SER A 7 17.56 -12.51 13.49
N PHE A 8 16.24 -12.48 13.28
CA PHE A 8 15.68 -11.80 12.13
C PHE A 8 16.13 -10.32 12.23
N PRO A 9 16.33 -9.61 11.11
CA PRO A 9 16.31 -8.15 11.18
C PRO A 9 15.07 -7.73 11.99
N GLU A 10 15.15 -6.65 12.75
CA GLU A 10 13.99 -6.08 13.45
C GLU A 10 12.94 -5.71 12.37
N VAL A 11 12.13 -6.70 11.97
CA VAL A 11 11.05 -6.53 11.02
C VAL A 11 9.94 -5.89 11.80
N GLU A 12 9.76 -4.59 11.60
CA GLU A 12 8.75 -3.81 12.30
C GLU A 12 7.47 -3.67 11.47
N THR A 13 7.57 -3.82 10.15
CA THR A 13 6.47 -3.63 9.21
C THR A 13 6.47 -4.63 8.05
N VAL A 14 5.34 -4.72 7.33
CA VAL A 14 5.28 -5.45 6.04
C VAL A 14 6.19 -4.80 4.99
N ALA A 15 6.42 -3.50 5.04
CA ALA A 15 7.33 -2.83 4.13
C ALA A 15 8.78 -3.34 4.29
N ASP A 16 9.19 -3.67 5.53
CA ASP A 16 10.51 -4.27 5.81
C ASP A 16 10.62 -5.68 5.25
N LEU A 17 9.55 -6.49 5.35
CA LEU A 17 9.51 -7.81 4.73
C LEU A 17 9.64 -7.72 3.21
N VAL A 18 8.94 -6.78 2.57
CA VAL A 18 9.04 -6.60 1.11
C VAL A 18 10.42 -6.08 0.71
N ALA A 19 11.00 -5.15 1.46
CA ALA A 19 12.36 -4.66 1.22
C ALA A 19 13.41 -5.77 1.37
N PHE A 20 13.24 -6.65 2.37
CA PHE A 20 14.06 -7.85 2.51
C PHE A 20 13.96 -8.74 1.27
N GLN A 21 12.75 -9.00 0.77
CA GLN A 21 12.57 -9.78 -0.47
C GLN A 21 13.22 -9.11 -1.68
N ALA A 22 13.17 -7.78 -1.78
CA ALA A 22 13.86 -7.04 -2.85
C ALA A 22 15.39 -7.16 -2.77
N ALA A 23 15.96 -7.21 -1.58
CA ALA A 23 17.38 -7.45 -1.40
C ALA A 23 17.80 -8.88 -1.77
N VAL A 24 17.02 -9.90 -1.37
CA VAL A 24 17.40 -11.30 -1.57
C VAL A 24 16.97 -11.88 -2.92
N ARG A 25 15.93 -11.32 -3.56
CA ARG A 25 15.33 -11.81 -4.81
C ARG A 25 15.01 -10.66 -5.77
N PRO A 26 15.98 -9.78 -6.10
CA PRO A 26 15.72 -8.55 -6.84
C PRO A 26 15.09 -8.78 -8.22
N ASN A 27 15.41 -9.89 -8.87
CA ASN A 27 14.96 -10.21 -10.23
C ASN A 27 13.72 -11.12 -10.27
N ALA A 28 13.21 -11.55 -9.11
CA ALA A 28 11.98 -12.33 -9.05
C ALA A 28 10.78 -11.41 -9.32
N ILE A 29 9.74 -11.95 -9.95
CA ILE A 29 8.50 -11.22 -10.22
C ILE A 29 7.77 -10.95 -8.90
N ALA A 30 7.42 -9.70 -8.64
CA ALA A 30 6.59 -9.31 -7.50
C ALA A 30 5.14 -9.07 -7.95
N LEU A 31 4.94 -8.32 -9.03
CA LEU A 31 3.62 -7.93 -9.52
C LEU A 31 3.50 -8.24 -11.01
N ALA A 32 2.36 -8.77 -11.43
CA ALA A 32 2.10 -9.09 -12.83
C ALA A 32 0.65 -8.79 -13.22
N SER A 33 0.45 -8.30 -14.44
CA SER A 33 -0.82 -8.09 -15.13
C SER A 33 -0.60 -8.33 -16.62
N THR A 34 -1.64 -8.33 -17.44
CA THR A 34 -1.52 -8.54 -18.90
C THR A 34 -0.47 -7.65 -19.56
N ASN A 35 -0.42 -6.38 -19.15
CA ASN A 35 0.40 -5.36 -19.82
C ASN A 35 1.71 -5.07 -19.08
N ARG A 36 1.95 -5.68 -17.91
CA ARG A 36 2.98 -5.19 -16.99
C ARG A 36 3.44 -6.25 -16.02
N VAL A 37 4.75 -6.40 -15.93
CA VAL A 37 5.42 -7.25 -14.96
C VAL A 37 6.48 -6.40 -14.27
N TRP A 38 6.50 -6.44 -12.95
CA TRP A 38 7.52 -5.79 -12.14
C TRP A 38 8.20 -6.80 -11.24
N THR A 39 9.52 -6.73 -11.24
CA THR A 39 10.36 -7.45 -10.29
C THR A 39 10.29 -6.82 -8.90
N TYR A 40 10.78 -7.54 -7.89
CA TYR A 40 10.89 -7.00 -6.53
C TYR A 40 11.77 -5.75 -6.45
N ARG A 41 12.89 -5.70 -7.18
CA ARG A 41 13.73 -4.49 -7.26
C ARG A 41 12.93 -3.32 -7.81
N GLU A 42 12.22 -3.53 -8.91
CA GLU A 42 11.44 -2.49 -9.57
C GLU A 42 10.28 -1.96 -8.72
N LEU A 43 9.60 -2.85 -7.97
CA LEU A 43 8.58 -2.50 -7.00
C LEU A 43 9.18 -1.65 -5.87
N ASP A 44 10.28 -2.11 -5.29
CA ASP A 44 10.93 -1.48 -4.14
C ASP A 44 11.47 -0.08 -4.48
N GLU A 45 12.11 0.08 -5.64
CA GLU A 45 12.62 1.38 -6.12
C GLU A 45 11.49 2.39 -6.33
N ARG A 46 10.38 1.96 -6.95
CA ARG A 46 9.20 2.83 -7.18
C ARG A 46 8.53 3.24 -5.88
N ALA A 47 8.31 2.29 -4.99
CA ALA A 47 7.69 2.55 -3.70
C ALA A 47 8.58 3.43 -2.81
N SER A 48 9.91 3.23 -2.85
CA SER A 48 10.86 4.06 -2.09
C SER A 48 10.90 5.50 -2.61
N ALA A 49 10.87 5.70 -3.93
CA ALA A 49 10.77 7.05 -4.51
C ALA A 49 9.49 7.78 -4.10
N LEU A 50 8.35 7.07 -4.07
CA LEU A 50 7.10 7.62 -3.53
C LEU A 50 7.22 7.92 -2.02
N ALA A 51 7.85 7.04 -1.26
CA ALA A 51 8.02 7.21 0.18
C ALA A 51 8.80 8.48 0.52
N ASP A 52 9.88 8.76 -0.20
CA ASP A 52 10.69 9.97 0.01
C ASP A 52 9.88 11.24 -0.22
N MET A 53 9.02 11.25 -1.25
CA MET A 53 8.12 12.36 -1.49
C MET A 53 7.06 12.53 -0.42
N LEU A 54 6.47 11.43 0.06
CA LEU A 54 5.50 11.48 1.14
C LEU A 54 6.13 12.04 2.42
N ARG A 55 7.37 11.66 2.74
CA ARG A 55 8.11 12.21 3.90
C ARG A 55 8.39 13.70 3.78
N ILE A 56 8.70 14.19 2.58
CA ILE A 56 8.82 15.64 2.30
C ILE A 56 7.51 16.38 2.64
N LEU A 57 6.36 15.76 2.38
CA LEU A 57 5.04 16.29 2.72
C LEU A 57 4.65 16.06 4.19
N GLY A 58 5.57 15.56 5.02
CA GLY A 58 5.35 15.35 6.45
C GLY A 58 4.66 14.03 6.79
N VAL A 59 4.56 13.08 5.86
CA VAL A 59 4.03 11.75 6.15
C VAL A 59 5.02 10.97 7.02
N GLY A 60 4.51 10.41 8.11
CA GLY A 60 5.21 9.56 9.06
C GLY A 60 4.21 8.75 9.89
N PRO A 61 4.61 8.22 11.06
CA PRO A 61 3.74 7.42 11.92
C PRO A 61 2.41 8.10 12.22
N GLU A 62 1.31 7.34 12.23
CA GLU A 62 -0.08 7.79 12.43
C GLU A 62 -0.67 8.69 11.33
N VAL A 63 0.11 9.07 10.30
CA VAL A 63 -0.43 9.88 9.20
C VAL A 63 -1.17 9.00 8.20
N VAL A 64 -2.46 9.25 8.01
CA VAL A 64 -3.31 8.54 7.04
C VAL A 64 -3.23 9.21 5.67
N VAL A 65 -2.79 8.47 4.65
CA VAL A 65 -2.67 8.93 3.26
C VAL A 65 -3.75 8.25 2.41
N GLY A 66 -4.53 9.05 1.68
CA GLY A 66 -5.53 8.52 0.75
C GLY A 66 -4.87 7.84 -0.45
N LEU A 67 -5.34 6.66 -0.83
CA LEU A 67 -4.90 5.92 -2.00
C LEU A 67 -6.09 5.71 -2.94
N CYS A 68 -6.26 6.62 -3.89
CA CYS A 68 -7.38 6.60 -4.83
C CYS A 68 -6.93 6.07 -6.19
N MET A 69 -6.91 4.74 -6.33
CA MET A 69 -6.49 4.06 -7.55
C MET A 69 -7.32 2.80 -7.80
N PRO A 70 -7.58 2.43 -9.07
CA PRO A 70 -8.21 1.17 -9.38
C PRO A 70 -7.25 0.02 -9.08
N ARG A 71 -7.83 -1.17 -9.05
CA ARG A 71 -7.13 -2.45 -8.95
C ARG A 71 -6.01 -2.55 -9.99
N SER A 72 -4.75 -2.47 -9.56
CA SER A 72 -3.59 -2.47 -10.47
C SER A 72 -2.28 -2.71 -9.73
N PRO A 73 -1.20 -3.11 -10.44
CA PRO A 73 0.15 -3.10 -9.87
C PRO A 73 0.54 -1.73 -9.29
N THR A 74 0.15 -0.63 -9.95
CA THR A 74 0.46 0.73 -9.52
C THR A 74 -0.17 1.09 -8.18
N MET A 75 -1.38 0.57 -7.90
CA MET A 75 -2.01 0.72 -6.58
C MET A 75 -1.16 0.10 -5.46
N VAL A 76 -0.53 -1.06 -5.70
CA VAL A 76 0.38 -1.68 -4.73
C VAL A 76 1.66 -0.86 -4.53
N VAL A 77 2.18 -0.22 -5.58
CA VAL A 77 3.28 0.75 -5.43
C VAL A 77 2.86 1.89 -4.51
N GLY A 78 1.65 2.42 -4.70
CA GLY A 78 1.05 3.45 -3.86
C GLY A 78 0.99 3.03 -2.39
N ALA A 79 0.38 1.88 -2.10
CA ALA A 79 0.25 1.35 -0.75
C ALA A 79 1.62 1.09 -0.10
N LEU A 80 2.54 0.43 -0.81
CA LEU A 80 3.88 0.14 -0.30
C LEU A 80 4.69 1.41 -0.06
N GLY A 81 4.58 2.42 -0.92
CA GLY A 81 5.26 3.70 -0.73
C GLY A 81 4.74 4.46 0.48
N ILE A 82 3.44 4.42 0.75
CA ILE A 82 2.84 4.99 1.98
C ILE A 82 3.38 4.28 3.22
N LEU A 83 3.38 2.94 3.23
CA LEU A 83 3.91 2.16 4.34
C LEU A 83 5.41 2.42 4.56
N LYS A 84 6.20 2.52 3.48
CA LYS A 84 7.63 2.88 3.55
C LYS A 84 7.83 4.29 4.09
N ALA A 85 6.95 5.24 3.77
CA ALA A 85 7.00 6.58 4.35
C ALA A 85 6.75 6.58 5.86
N GLY A 86 6.18 5.50 6.40
CA GLY A 86 5.79 5.34 7.79
C GLY A 86 4.32 5.67 8.06
N GLY A 87 3.55 6.03 7.02
CA GLY A 87 2.14 6.34 7.14
C GLY A 87 1.23 5.13 6.94
N ALA A 88 -0.06 5.34 7.17
CA ALA A 88 -1.11 4.36 6.92
C ALA A 88 -1.86 4.69 5.62
N TYR A 89 -2.17 3.69 4.78
CA TYR A 89 -2.97 3.96 3.59
C TYR A 89 -4.48 3.82 3.86
N LEU A 90 -5.26 4.72 3.29
CA LEU A 90 -6.72 4.66 3.21
C LEU A 90 -7.10 4.37 1.75
N PRO A 91 -7.46 3.12 1.37
CA PRO A 91 -7.87 2.82 0.01
C PRO A 91 -9.22 3.47 -0.30
N LEU A 92 -9.29 4.12 -1.47
CA LEU A 92 -10.46 4.84 -1.95
C LEU A 92 -10.80 4.36 -3.36
N ASP A 93 -12.04 3.90 -3.57
CA ASP A 93 -12.50 3.43 -4.87
C ASP A 93 -12.76 4.64 -5.79
N PRO A 94 -12.06 4.79 -6.93
CA PRO A 94 -12.31 5.86 -7.88
C PRO A 94 -13.73 5.87 -8.46
N ALA A 95 -14.45 4.74 -8.38
CA ALA A 95 -15.85 4.64 -8.81
C ALA A 95 -16.84 5.24 -7.80
N TYR A 96 -16.42 5.56 -6.57
CA TYR A 96 -17.29 6.23 -5.62
C TYR A 96 -17.68 7.65 -6.09
N PRO A 97 -18.90 8.11 -5.77
CA PRO A 97 -19.26 9.50 -5.99
C PRO A 97 -18.30 10.45 -5.27
N ALA A 98 -17.97 11.60 -5.89
CA ALA A 98 -17.06 12.58 -5.31
C ALA A 98 -17.50 13.06 -3.91
N ALA A 99 -18.81 13.17 -3.67
CA ALA A 99 -19.35 13.51 -2.34
C ALA A 99 -19.01 12.45 -1.28
N ARG A 100 -18.99 11.17 -1.64
CA ARG A 100 -18.58 10.09 -0.74
C ARG A 100 -17.07 10.16 -0.48
N LEU A 101 -16.27 10.36 -1.52
CA LEU A 101 -14.81 10.54 -1.36
C LEU A 101 -14.48 11.72 -0.44
N ALA A 102 -15.22 12.83 -0.56
CA ALA A 102 -15.03 14.01 0.30
C ALA A 102 -15.25 13.68 1.78
N VAL A 103 -16.34 12.96 2.11
CA VAL A 103 -16.62 12.52 3.47
C VAL A 103 -15.52 11.64 4.03
N LEU A 104 -15.01 10.68 3.24
CA LEU A 104 -13.96 9.77 3.69
C LEU A 104 -12.62 10.49 3.90
N LEU A 105 -12.27 11.43 3.01
CA LEU A 105 -11.04 12.21 3.11
C LEU A 105 -11.08 13.19 4.31
N GLU A 106 -12.24 13.80 4.56
CA GLU A 106 -12.46 14.70 5.69
C GLU A 106 -12.42 13.95 7.03
N ASP A 107 -13.16 12.83 7.14
CA ASP A 107 -13.19 12.02 8.36
C ASP A 107 -11.80 11.42 8.68
N GLY A 108 -11.07 10.97 7.66
CA GLY A 108 -9.72 10.44 7.80
C GLY A 108 -8.64 11.52 7.99
N GLN A 109 -8.99 12.81 8.01
CA GLN A 109 -8.07 13.95 8.14
C GLN A 109 -6.86 13.87 7.20
N VAL A 110 -7.11 13.46 5.96
CA VAL A 110 -6.07 13.06 5.01
C VAL A 110 -5.30 14.28 4.50
N PRO A 111 -3.98 14.42 4.77
CA PRO A 111 -3.18 15.55 4.30
C PRO A 111 -2.65 15.36 2.88
N ALA A 112 -2.64 14.12 2.37
CA ALA A 112 -2.14 13.79 1.04
C ALA A 112 -2.92 12.63 0.41
N VAL A 113 -3.10 12.68 -0.92
CA VAL A 113 -3.75 11.63 -1.71
C VAL A 113 -2.82 11.20 -2.85
N VAL A 114 -2.54 9.90 -2.92
CA VAL A 114 -1.85 9.25 -4.05
C VAL A 114 -2.91 8.78 -5.05
N THR A 115 -2.78 9.20 -6.30
CA THR A 115 -3.72 8.85 -7.39
C THR A 115 -3.03 8.80 -8.75
N GLY A 116 -3.76 8.43 -9.80
CA GLY A 116 -3.29 8.50 -11.19
C GLY A 116 -3.84 9.70 -11.95
N GLU A 117 -3.16 10.10 -13.02
CA GLU A 117 -3.53 11.27 -13.85
C GLU A 117 -5.00 11.24 -14.30
N LEU A 118 -5.46 10.09 -14.80
CA LEU A 118 -6.84 9.92 -15.30
C LEU A 118 -7.91 9.97 -14.18
N ILE A 119 -7.51 9.86 -12.92
CA ILE A 119 -8.41 9.79 -11.76
C ILE A 119 -8.45 11.13 -11.02
N MET A 120 -7.39 11.94 -11.14
CA MET A 120 -7.23 13.21 -10.46
C MET A 120 -8.48 14.11 -10.58
N GLU A 121 -9.08 14.20 -11.77
CA GLU A 121 -10.28 15.03 -12.00
C GLU A 121 -11.54 14.55 -11.25
N ARG A 122 -11.56 13.29 -10.81
CA ARG A 122 -12.68 12.70 -10.04
C ARG A 122 -12.55 12.94 -8.54
N LEU A 123 -11.37 13.36 -8.08
CA LEU A 123 -11.18 13.70 -6.67
C LEU A 123 -11.98 14.97 -6.33
N PRO A 124 -12.60 15.02 -5.14
CA PRO A 124 -13.25 16.24 -4.68
C PRO A 124 -12.23 17.39 -4.55
N ARG A 125 -12.71 18.64 -4.48
CA ARG A 125 -11.81 19.74 -4.09
C ARG A 125 -11.63 19.69 -2.57
N GLY A 126 -10.39 19.83 -2.09
CA GLY A 126 -10.07 19.80 -0.66
C GLY A 126 -8.69 20.37 -0.35
N ILE A 127 -8.35 20.41 0.93
CA ILE A 127 -7.05 20.88 1.41
C ILE A 127 -6.17 19.65 1.66
N TYR A 128 -5.60 19.11 0.59
CA TYR A 128 -4.63 18.01 0.63
C TYR A 128 -3.67 18.09 -0.56
N HIS A 129 -2.47 17.55 -0.38
CA HIS A 129 -1.51 17.39 -1.47
C HIS A 129 -1.92 16.23 -2.37
N THR A 130 -1.92 16.42 -3.68
CA THR A 130 -2.17 15.32 -4.62
C THR A 130 -0.84 14.88 -5.23
N ILE A 131 -0.55 13.58 -5.15
CA ILE A 131 0.65 12.96 -5.73
C ILE A 131 0.22 12.05 -6.86
N LEU A 132 0.76 12.31 -8.04
CA LEU A 132 0.46 11.55 -9.26
C LEU A 132 1.45 10.41 -9.45
N LEU A 133 0.93 9.18 -9.47
CA LEU A 133 1.63 8.03 -10.05
C LEU A 133 1.17 7.88 -11.49
N ASN A 134 2.13 7.92 -12.42
CA ASN A 134 1.84 7.53 -13.80
C ASN A 134 1.66 6.00 -13.89
N ASP A 135 1.29 5.53 -15.08
CA ASP A 135 1.10 4.09 -15.30
C ASP A 135 2.38 3.30 -15.00
N LEU A 136 3.57 3.89 -15.15
CA LEU A 136 4.88 3.31 -14.78
C LEU A 136 5.10 3.16 -13.27
N GLY A 137 4.15 3.56 -12.42
CA GLY A 137 4.31 3.59 -10.97
C GLY A 137 5.41 4.56 -10.53
N ARG A 138 5.75 5.51 -11.40
CA ARG A 138 6.68 6.58 -11.11
C ARG A 138 5.90 7.82 -10.76
N VAL A 139 6.45 8.60 -9.86
CA VAL A 139 5.87 9.90 -9.56
C VAL A 139 6.06 10.80 -10.79
N ALA A 140 4.96 11.34 -11.31
CA ALA A 140 4.94 12.10 -12.55
C ALA A 140 5.47 13.53 -12.36
N ASP A 141 5.04 14.20 -11.29
CA ASP A 141 5.31 15.63 -11.08
C ASP A 141 5.68 15.91 -9.63
N PHE A 142 6.99 15.94 -9.34
CA PHE A 142 7.48 16.58 -8.12
C PHE A 142 8.90 17.08 -8.28
N PRO A 143 9.20 18.33 -7.90
CA PRO A 143 10.56 18.83 -7.87
C PRO A 143 11.31 18.21 -6.67
N ALA A 144 11.68 16.93 -6.79
CA ALA A 144 12.50 16.23 -5.79
C ALA A 144 13.97 16.71 -5.79
N LEU A 145 14.39 17.44 -6.82
CA LEU A 145 15.77 17.93 -6.94
C LEU A 145 16.05 19.02 -5.90
N GLY A 146 16.81 18.65 -4.87
CA GLY A 146 17.41 19.58 -3.91
C GLY A 146 16.67 19.76 -2.59
N GLN A 147 15.57 19.05 -2.36
CA GLN A 147 14.90 19.05 -1.06
C GLN A 147 15.56 18.06 -0.11
N CYS A 148 15.82 18.49 1.12
CA CYS A 148 16.30 17.60 2.17
C CYS A 148 15.14 16.72 2.62
N ILE A 149 15.26 15.41 2.46
CA ILE A 149 14.28 14.45 2.99
C ILE A 149 14.39 14.54 4.51
N PRO A 150 13.35 15.00 5.22
CA PRO A 150 13.46 15.16 6.66
C PRO A 150 13.53 13.77 7.32
N ALA A 151 14.35 13.67 8.37
CA ALA A 151 14.47 12.45 9.15
C ALA A 151 13.15 12.22 9.90
N MET A 152 12.32 11.33 9.38
CA MET A 152 11.07 10.90 10.04
C MET A 152 11.37 9.78 11.03
N ALA A 153 10.60 9.72 12.12
CA ALA A 153 10.60 8.55 12.99
C ALA A 153 10.16 7.32 12.18
N ALA A 154 10.83 6.19 12.39
CA ALA A 154 10.39 4.92 11.83
C ALA A 154 9.02 4.54 12.41
N ALA A 155 8.17 3.94 11.57
CA ALA A 155 6.93 3.34 12.05
C ALA A 155 7.25 2.10 12.89
N THR A 156 6.61 1.99 14.04
CA THR A 156 6.71 0.84 14.93
C THR A 156 5.54 -0.11 14.70
N PRO A 157 5.58 -1.37 15.20
CA PRO A 157 4.46 -2.30 15.08
C PRO A 157 3.13 -1.75 15.65
N LYS A 158 3.18 -0.80 16.59
CA LYS A 158 1.98 -0.22 17.20
C LYS A 158 1.33 0.86 16.35
N ASN A 159 2.03 1.37 15.33
CA ASN A 159 1.49 2.42 14.48
C ASN A 159 0.51 1.87 13.44
N LEU A 160 -0.35 2.76 12.94
CA LEU A 160 -1.31 2.43 11.88
C LEU A 160 -0.59 1.98 10.59
N ALA A 161 -1.11 0.91 9.98
CA ALA A 161 -0.71 0.43 8.66
C ALA A 161 -1.76 0.77 7.59
N TYR A 162 -3.04 0.65 7.91
CA TYR A 162 -4.13 1.04 7.01
C TYR A 162 -5.43 1.33 7.74
N VAL A 163 -6.31 2.07 7.07
CA VAL A 163 -7.66 2.36 7.53
C VAL A 163 -8.65 1.94 6.45
N ILE A 164 -9.62 1.07 6.78
CA ILE A 164 -10.67 0.67 5.84
C ILE A 164 -12.03 1.13 6.35
N TYR A 165 -12.80 1.81 5.50
CA TYR A 165 -14.15 2.24 5.84
C TYR A 165 -15.18 1.17 5.53
N THR A 166 -15.99 0.85 6.54
CA THR A 166 -17.13 -0.05 6.40
C THR A 166 -18.44 0.74 6.39
N SER A 167 -19.47 0.19 5.75
CA SER A 167 -20.83 0.74 5.86
C SER A 167 -21.31 0.53 7.29
N GLY A 168 -21.31 1.59 8.11
CA GLY A 168 -21.86 1.54 9.45
C GLY A 168 -23.36 1.22 9.41
N SER A 169 -23.85 0.47 10.39
CA SER A 169 -25.29 0.19 10.57
C SER A 169 -26.14 1.46 10.73
N THR A 170 -25.51 2.59 11.07
CA THR A 170 -26.11 3.92 11.24
C THR A 170 -26.04 4.79 9.97
N GLY A 171 -25.59 4.24 8.84
CA GLY A 171 -25.47 4.95 7.56
C GLY A 171 -24.22 5.82 7.39
N GLN A 172 -23.52 6.16 8.48
CA GLN A 172 -22.23 6.85 8.43
C GLN A 172 -21.08 5.83 8.28
N PRO A 173 -20.14 6.05 7.34
CA PRO A 173 -18.93 5.23 7.23
C PRO A 173 -18.13 5.24 8.54
N LYS A 174 -17.55 4.11 8.92
CA LYS A 174 -16.64 4.01 10.08
C LYS A 174 -15.28 3.51 9.62
N GLY A 175 -14.24 4.30 9.91
CA GLY A 175 -12.84 3.91 9.67
C GLY A 175 -12.41 2.83 10.65
N VAL A 176 -12.05 1.66 10.13
CA VAL A 176 -11.45 0.58 10.92
C VAL A 176 -9.94 0.72 10.80
N GLU A 177 -9.32 1.11 11.91
CA GLU A 177 -7.89 1.36 12.05
C GLU A 177 -7.14 0.06 12.34
N ILE A 178 -6.16 -0.28 11.50
CA ILE A 178 -5.37 -1.50 11.64
C ILE A 178 -3.90 -1.15 11.79
N THR A 179 -3.27 -1.69 12.84
CA THR A 179 -1.85 -1.49 13.15
C THR A 179 -0.93 -2.40 12.34
N HIS A 180 0.36 -2.05 12.27
CA HIS A 180 1.39 -2.90 11.68
C HIS A 180 1.49 -4.27 12.36
N GLU A 181 1.36 -4.36 13.70
CA GLU A 181 1.39 -5.66 14.40
C GLU A 181 0.22 -6.55 14.00
N SER A 182 -0.97 -5.97 13.84
CA SER A 182 -2.17 -6.70 13.43
C SER A 182 -2.02 -7.26 12.01
N LEU A 183 -1.48 -6.43 11.10
CA LEU A 183 -1.18 -6.84 9.74
C LEU A 183 -0.08 -7.92 9.70
N LEU A 184 1.00 -7.76 10.47
CA LEU A 184 2.09 -8.75 10.54
C LEU A 184 1.60 -10.08 11.11
N ASN A 185 0.73 -10.06 12.12
CA ASN A 185 0.10 -11.27 12.65
C ASN A 185 -0.72 -12.00 11.58
N LEU A 186 -1.53 -11.27 10.80
CA LEU A 186 -2.27 -11.82 9.66
C LEU A 186 -1.32 -12.45 8.62
N VAL A 187 -0.27 -11.71 8.24
CA VAL A 187 0.74 -12.17 7.27
C VAL A 187 1.39 -13.47 7.73
N HIS A 188 1.86 -13.52 8.97
CA HIS A 188 2.54 -14.68 9.52
C HIS A 188 1.61 -15.89 9.61
N TRP A 189 0.41 -15.70 10.14
CA TRP A 189 -0.59 -16.76 10.21
C TRP A 189 -0.94 -17.29 8.82
N HIS A 190 -1.16 -16.42 7.83
CA HIS A 190 -1.52 -16.84 6.47
C HIS A 190 -0.38 -17.62 5.80
N GLN A 191 0.86 -17.14 5.93
CA GLN A 191 2.03 -17.84 5.41
C GLN A 191 2.17 -19.25 6.00
N GLN A 192 1.92 -19.41 7.31
CA GLN A 192 1.95 -20.71 7.98
C GLN A 192 0.79 -21.60 7.58
N ALA A 193 -0.44 -21.09 7.61
CA ALA A 193 -1.66 -21.84 7.36
C ALA A 193 -1.72 -22.40 5.93
N PHE A 194 -1.26 -21.61 4.95
CA PHE A 194 -1.28 -21.99 3.53
C PHE A 194 0.07 -22.46 3.01
N GLY A 195 1.13 -22.44 3.84
CA GLY A 195 2.47 -22.87 3.45
C GLY A 195 3.05 -22.05 2.30
N VAL A 196 2.82 -20.73 2.29
CA VAL A 196 3.17 -19.83 1.18
C VAL A 196 4.68 -19.82 0.95
N LYS A 197 5.08 -20.02 -0.30
CA LYS A 197 6.46 -20.05 -0.78
C LYS A 197 6.69 -18.99 -1.86
N SER A 198 7.94 -18.62 -2.06
CA SER A 198 8.31 -17.62 -3.08
C SER A 198 8.02 -18.03 -4.52
N ALA A 199 7.74 -19.31 -4.78
CA ALA A 199 7.35 -19.80 -6.09
C ALA A 199 5.84 -19.61 -6.38
N ASP A 200 5.05 -19.26 -5.36
CA ASP A 200 3.61 -19.16 -5.46
C ASP A 200 3.16 -17.91 -6.22
N ARG A 201 1.92 -17.97 -6.69
CA ARG A 201 1.26 -16.91 -7.46
C ARG A 201 -0.11 -16.66 -6.87
N ALA A 202 -0.28 -15.53 -6.21
CA ALA A 202 -1.58 -15.07 -5.75
C ALA A 202 -2.34 -14.35 -6.85
N SER A 203 -3.66 -14.40 -6.79
CA SER A 203 -4.52 -13.53 -7.59
C SER A 203 -4.98 -12.37 -6.73
N GLN A 204 -5.00 -11.17 -7.29
CA GLN A 204 -5.63 -10.02 -6.66
C GLN A 204 -6.95 -9.74 -7.39
N ILE A 205 -8.05 -10.02 -6.70
CA ILE A 205 -9.42 -10.03 -7.24
C ILE A 205 -10.32 -9.12 -6.42
N ALA A 206 -10.18 -9.13 -5.09
CA ALA A 206 -10.98 -8.33 -4.19
C ALA A 206 -10.94 -6.83 -4.53
N ASN A 207 -12.01 -6.13 -4.20
CA ASN A 207 -12.01 -4.67 -4.27
C ASN A 207 -11.02 -4.14 -3.21
N VAL A 208 -10.18 -3.21 -3.63
CA VAL A 208 -9.07 -2.64 -2.84
C VAL A 208 -9.51 -1.92 -1.56
N CYS A 209 -10.79 -1.54 -1.47
CA CYS A 209 -11.40 -0.95 -0.28
C CYS A 209 -11.89 -1.99 0.74
N PHE A 210 -11.70 -3.29 0.51
CA PHE A 210 -12.03 -4.36 1.44
C PHE A 210 -10.76 -5.04 1.94
N ASP A 211 -10.81 -5.52 3.19
CA ASP A 211 -9.71 -6.21 3.86
C ASP A 211 -9.28 -7.50 3.14
N ALA A 212 -10.17 -8.12 2.37
CA ALA A 212 -9.81 -9.23 1.49
C ALA A 212 -8.63 -8.91 0.54
N ALA A 213 -8.50 -7.66 0.06
CA ALA A 213 -7.37 -7.28 -0.79
C ALA A 213 -6.03 -7.29 -0.02
N VAL A 214 -6.04 -6.97 1.28
CA VAL A 214 -4.88 -7.06 2.18
C VAL A 214 -4.40 -8.52 2.25
N TRP A 215 -5.34 -9.46 2.29
CA TRP A 215 -5.08 -10.89 2.34
C TRP A 215 -4.48 -11.45 1.04
N GLU A 216 -4.92 -10.92 -0.11
CA GLU A 216 -4.41 -11.30 -1.43
C GLU A 216 -3.01 -10.75 -1.74
N ILE A 217 -2.59 -9.66 -1.07
CA ILE A 217 -1.36 -8.92 -1.41
C ILE A 217 -0.23 -9.26 -0.44
N TRP A 218 -0.37 -8.89 0.83
CA TRP A 218 0.77 -8.76 1.74
C TRP A 218 1.42 -10.08 2.14
N PRO A 219 0.67 -11.16 2.44
CA PRO A 219 1.30 -12.42 2.81
C PRO A 219 2.20 -13.00 1.71
N TYR A 220 1.83 -12.79 0.45
CA TYR A 220 2.56 -13.27 -0.71
C TYR A 220 3.76 -12.39 -1.02
N LEU A 221 3.59 -11.06 -1.02
CA LEU A 221 4.72 -10.16 -1.25
C LEU A 221 5.78 -10.30 -0.15
N ALA A 222 5.38 -10.50 1.11
CA ALA A 222 6.28 -10.71 2.22
C ALA A 222 7.06 -12.03 2.16
N SER A 223 6.56 -13.06 1.44
CA SER A 223 7.24 -14.36 1.31
C SER A 223 8.18 -14.46 0.10
N GLY A 224 8.17 -13.46 -0.78
CA GLY A 224 8.88 -13.49 -2.06
C GLY A 224 8.05 -14.04 -3.22
N ALA A 225 6.73 -14.24 -3.03
CA ALA A 225 5.81 -14.74 -4.04
C ALA A 225 5.28 -13.59 -4.93
N SER A 226 4.62 -13.94 -6.03
CA SER A 226 4.10 -12.95 -6.98
C SER A 226 2.59 -12.75 -6.85
N VAL A 227 2.13 -11.51 -7.05
CA VAL A 227 0.70 -11.15 -7.10
C VAL A 227 0.30 -10.81 -8.53
N HIS A 228 -0.75 -11.47 -9.02
CA HIS A 228 -1.23 -11.38 -10.39
C HIS A 228 -2.60 -10.70 -10.42
N PHE A 229 -2.71 -9.65 -11.23
CA PHE A 229 -3.93 -8.88 -11.42
C PHE A 229 -4.67 -9.43 -12.63
N ALA A 230 -5.85 -9.98 -12.39
CA ALA A 230 -6.76 -10.35 -13.46
C ALA A 230 -7.35 -9.10 -14.10
N GLU A 231 -7.68 -9.17 -15.39
CA GLU A 231 -8.51 -8.14 -16.02
C GLU A 231 -9.89 -8.13 -15.36
N GLU A 232 -10.49 -6.94 -15.22
CA GLU A 232 -11.90 -6.86 -14.88
C GLU A 232 -12.69 -7.31 -16.10
N GLU A 233 -13.19 -8.55 -16.10
CA GLU A 233 -14.27 -8.90 -17.02
C GLU A 233 -15.46 -7.98 -16.72
N PRO A 234 -16.09 -7.36 -17.73
CA PRO A 234 -17.29 -6.58 -17.50
C PRO A 234 -18.32 -7.49 -16.84
N ARG A 235 -18.73 -7.13 -15.61
CA ARG A 235 -19.75 -7.86 -14.86
C ARG A 235 -21.00 -7.94 -15.76
N ARG A 236 -21.34 -9.14 -16.21
CA ARG A 236 -22.55 -9.42 -16.99
C ARG A 236 -23.80 -9.30 -16.13
#